data_AF-A0A7C4XCJ6-F1
#
_entry.id   AF-A0A7C4XCJ6-F1
#
_cell.length_a   1.000
_cell.length_b   1.000
_cell.length_c   1.000
_cell.angle_alpha   90.00
_cell.angle_beta   90.00
_cell.angle_gamma   90.00
#
_symmetry.space_group_name_H-M   'P 1'
#
loop_
_entity.id
_entity.type
_entity.pdbx_description
1 polymer ?
#
loop_
_entity_poly.entity_id
_entity_poly.type
_entity_poly.pdbx_seq_one_letter_code
_entity_poly.pdbx_strand_id
1 'polypeptide(L)'
;MHYKTIVLSDIHLGTPESKAKEATKFLKAHTCDLLILNGDIFDGWYLKRLGSKWKKKHNRFIRQVLKKMEKQNTRVVYVRGNHDDFLDNAIPLYIGNLSIVRQYVYES
;
A
#
# COMPACT_ATOMS: atom_id res chain seq x y z
N MET A 1 14.46 -8.11 10.51
CA MET A 1 13.80 -8.09 11.83
C MET A 1 12.30 -8.27 11.66
N HIS A 2 11.62 -8.71 12.72
CA HIS A 2 10.16 -8.85 12.75
C HIS A 2 9.54 -7.74 13.62
N TYR A 3 8.40 -7.20 13.20
CA TYR A 3 7.66 -6.16 13.92
C TYR A 3 6.20 -6.55 14.07
N LYS A 4 5.56 -6.20 15.20
CA LYS A 4 4.09 -6.35 15.32
C LYS A 4 3.36 -5.55 14.25
N THR A 5 3.78 -4.30 14.03
CA THR A 5 3.11 -3.39 13.11
C THR A 5 4.11 -2.55 12.33
N ILE A 6 3.87 -2.40 11.04
CA ILE A 6 4.56 -1.46 10.15
C ILE A 6 3.51 -0.50 9.60
N VAL A 7 3.81 0.80 9.61
CA VAL A 7 2.99 1.83 8.98
C VAL A 7 3.79 2.51 7.86
N LEU A 8 3.20 2.63 6.67
CA LEU A 8 3.77 3.33 5.52
C LEU A 8 2.72 4.29 4.92
N SER A 9 3.15 5.44 4.42
CA SER A 9 2.33 6.43 3.71
C SER A 9 3.12 7.06 2.55
N ASP A 10 2.47 7.91 1.74
CA ASP A 10 3.12 8.84 0.79
C ASP A 10 4.08 8.14 -0.20
N ILE A 11 3.69 6.97 -0.69
CA ILE A 11 4.51 6.18 -1.63
C ILE A 11 4.29 6.68 -3.07
N HIS A 12 3.12 7.26 -3.35
CA HIS A 12 2.72 7.89 -4.61
C HIS A 12 3.04 7.03 -5.85
N LEU A 13 2.60 5.78 -5.89
CA LEU A 13 2.77 4.90 -7.05
C LEU A 13 2.17 5.57 -8.30
N GLY A 14 2.98 5.59 -9.37
CA GLY A 14 2.61 6.26 -10.62
C GLY A 14 3.46 7.49 -10.90
N THR A 15 3.94 8.18 -9.86
CA THR A 15 4.68 9.44 -10.02
C THR A 15 6.20 9.23 -10.22
N PRO A 16 6.92 10.20 -10.81
CA PRO A 16 8.38 10.21 -10.84
C PRO A 16 9.01 10.09 -9.44
N GLU A 17 8.46 10.83 -8.47
CA GLU A 17 8.91 10.99 -7.09
C GLU A 17 8.59 9.77 -6.21
N SER A 18 7.83 8.81 -6.74
CA SER A 18 7.39 7.62 -6.00
C SER A 18 8.52 6.92 -5.23
N LYS A 19 8.28 6.68 -3.94
CA LYS A 19 9.16 5.98 -2.99
C LYS A 19 9.06 4.45 -3.06
N ALA A 20 8.52 3.91 -4.15
CA ALA A 20 8.30 2.48 -4.32
C ALA A 20 9.56 1.63 -4.16
N LYS A 21 10.74 2.13 -4.55
CA LYS A 21 12.00 1.36 -4.45
C LYS A 21 12.41 1.19 -2.99
N GLU A 22 12.38 2.29 -2.25
CA GLU A 22 12.73 2.42 -0.84
C GLU A 22 11.77 1.58 0.01
N ALA A 23 10.46 1.76 -0.18
CA ALA A 23 9.42 1.00 0.50
C ALA A 23 9.54 -0.52 0.21
N THR A 24 9.80 -0.89 -1.05
CA THR A 24 10.03 -2.30 -1.40
C THR A 24 11.28 -2.86 -0.71
N LYS A 25 12.38 -2.12 -0.69
CA LYS A 25 13.63 -2.54 -0.03
C LYS A 25 13.38 -2.76 1.45
N PHE A 26 12.67 -1.84 2.10
CA PHE A 26 12.30 -1.94 3.51
C PHE A 26 11.41 -3.17 3.79
N LEU A 27 10.33 -3.36 3.02
CA LEU A 27 9.43 -4.51 3.17
C LEU A 27 10.08 -5.85 2.81
N LYS A 28 11.20 -5.86 2.08
CA LYS A 28 11.98 -7.09 1.86
C LYS A 28 12.85 -7.47 3.06
N ALA A 29 13.38 -6.47 3.77
CA ALA A 29 14.27 -6.68 4.92
C ALA A 29 13.52 -7.01 6.22
N HIS A 30 12.22 -6.73 6.28
CA HIS A 30 11.41 -6.83 7.49
C HIS A 30 10.12 -7.60 7.26
N THR A 31 9.61 -8.26 8.30
CA THR A 31 8.29 -8.93 8.32
C THR A 31 7.40 -8.26 9.36
N CYS A 32 6.08 -8.39 9.21
CA CYS A 32 5.14 -7.88 10.20
C CYS A 32 3.81 -8.63 10.22
N ASP A 33 3.13 -8.57 11.37
CA ASP A 33 1.78 -9.12 11.52
C ASP A 33 0.75 -8.20 10.88
N LEU A 34 0.90 -6.89 11.08
CA LEU A 34 0.05 -5.84 10.52
C LEU A 34 0.87 -4.85 9.69
N LEU A 35 0.46 -4.63 8.44
CA LEU A 35 0.95 -3.57 7.57
C LEU A 35 -0.17 -2.56 7.33
N ILE A 36 -0.01 -1.35 7.84
CA ILE A 36 -0.92 -0.23 7.60
C ILE A 36 -0.34 0.61 6.46
N LEU A 37 -1.12 0.74 5.39
CA LEU A 37 -0.89 1.62 4.28
C LEU A 37 -1.76 2.88 4.48
N ASN A 38 -1.19 3.89 5.12
CA ASN A 38 -1.90 5.08 5.62
C ASN A 38 -1.96 6.20 4.58
N GLY A 39 -2.70 5.98 3.50
CA GLY A 39 -2.96 6.98 2.48
C GLY A 39 -1.82 7.21 1.48
N ASP A 40 -2.21 7.76 0.34
CA ASP A 40 -1.35 8.24 -0.76
C ASP A 40 -0.34 7.18 -1.23
N ILE A 41 -0.78 5.92 -1.24
CA ILE A 41 0.01 4.83 -1.82
C ILE A 41 -0.05 4.91 -3.33
N PHE A 42 -1.20 5.22 -3.91
CA PHE A 42 -1.35 5.47 -5.34
C PHE A 42 -1.63 6.95 -5.58
N ASP A 43 -1.27 7.42 -6.76
CA ASP A 43 -1.76 8.71 -7.24
C ASP A 43 -2.83 8.47 -8.30
N GLY A 44 -4.10 8.52 -7.87
CA GLY A 44 -5.28 8.26 -8.71
C GLY A 44 -5.49 9.29 -9.81
N TRP A 45 -5.04 10.53 -9.59
CA TRP A 45 -5.09 11.57 -10.62
C TRP A 45 -4.11 11.28 -11.75
N TYR A 46 -2.91 10.77 -11.41
CA TYR A 46 -1.90 10.40 -12.39
C TYR A 46 -2.23 9.10 -13.15
N LEU A 47 -2.98 8.17 -12.55
CA LEU A 47 -3.48 6.96 -13.22
C LEU A 47 -4.57 7.25 -14.26
N LYS A 48 -5.42 8.26 -14.01
CA LYS A 48 -6.52 8.66 -14.92
C LYS A 48 -6.04 9.45 -16.15
N ARG A 49 -4.91 10.17 -16.07
CA ARG A 49 -4.29 10.82 -17.24
C ARG A 49 -3.48 9.78 -18.02
N LEU A 50 -3.93 9.52 -19.25
CA LEU A 50 -3.41 8.64 -20.31
C LEU A 50 -1.92 8.85 -20.68
N GLY A 51 -1.00 8.73 -19.72
CA GLY A 51 0.45 8.86 -19.92
C GLY A 51 1.31 8.39 -18.74
N SER A 52 0.72 7.68 -17.77
CA SER A 52 1.43 7.21 -16.58
C SER A 52 2.66 6.36 -16.95
N LYS A 53 3.85 6.81 -16.52
CA LYS A 53 5.08 6.00 -16.52
C LYS A 53 5.00 4.97 -15.41
N TRP A 54 4.03 4.06 -15.49
CA TRP A 54 3.99 2.90 -14.63
C TRP A 54 5.30 2.11 -14.81
N LYS A 55 6.18 2.17 -13.83
CA LYS A 55 7.51 1.60 -13.89
C LYS A 55 7.53 0.24 -13.21
N LYS A 56 8.52 -0.59 -13.56
CA LYS A 56 8.80 -1.86 -12.88
C LYS A 56 8.93 -1.72 -11.35
N LYS A 57 9.32 -0.54 -10.83
CA LYS A 57 9.38 -0.27 -9.38
C LYS A 57 8.00 -0.35 -8.70
N HIS A 58 6.94 0.10 -9.36
CA HIS A 58 5.58 0.08 -8.79
C HIS A 58 5.04 -1.35 -8.69
N ASN A 59 5.15 -2.14 -9.77
CA ASN A 59 4.82 -3.56 -9.76
C ASN A 59 5.55 -4.34 -8.67
N ARG A 60 6.81 -3.99 -8.41
CA ARG A 60 7.62 -4.66 -7.40
C ARG A 60 7.11 -4.40 -5.98
N PHE A 61 6.65 -3.18 -5.71
CA PHE A 61 6.03 -2.84 -4.44
C PHE A 61 4.73 -3.63 -4.23
N ILE A 62 3.81 -3.60 -5.20
CA ILE A 62 2.54 -4.33 -5.12
C ILE A 62 2.79 -5.83 -4.90
N ARG A 63 3.67 -6.43 -5.71
CA ARG A 63 4.03 -7.86 -5.55
C ARG A 63 4.65 -8.15 -4.18
N GLN A 64 5.40 -7.21 -3.61
CA GLN A 64 5.96 -7.39 -2.27
C GLN A 64 4.84 -7.38 -1.22
N VAL A 65 3.87 -6.47 -1.29
CA VAL A 65 2.71 -6.44 -0.38
C VAL A 65 1.87 -7.73 -0.51
N LEU A 66 1.54 -8.15 -1.73
CA LEU A 66 0.82 -9.41 -1.95
C LEU A 66 1.58 -10.62 -1.39
N LYS A 67 2.89 -10.69 -1.63
CA LYS A 67 3.76 -11.74 -1.07
C LYS A 67 3.75 -11.74 0.47
N LYS A 68 3.65 -10.57 1.13
CA LYS A 68 3.51 -10.49 2.59
C LYS A 68 2.20 -11.13 3.05
N MET A 69 1.10 -10.77 2.40
CA MET A 69 -0.22 -11.34 2.71
C MET A 69 -0.24 -12.86 2.54
N GLU A 70 0.24 -13.35 1.40
CA GLU A 70 0.16 -14.78 1.03
C GLU A 70 1.15 -15.65 1.79
N LYS A 71 2.41 -15.21 1.93
CA LYS A 71 3.49 -16.06 2.46
C LYS A 71 3.80 -15.85 3.94
N GLN A 72 3.38 -14.72 4.49
CA GLN A 72 3.69 -14.33 5.88
C GLN A 72 2.44 -14.11 6.70
N ASN A 73 1.26 -14.35 6.12
CA ASN A 73 -0.05 -14.10 6.73
C ASN A 73 -0.20 -12.66 7.26
N THR A 74 0.52 -11.70 6.67
CA THR A 74 0.47 -10.29 7.08
C THR A 74 -0.91 -9.72 6.77
N ARG A 75 -1.58 -9.17 7.78
CA ARG A 75 -2.79 -8.36 7.63
C ARG A 75 -2.42 -7.02 7.03
N VAL A 76 -3.12 -6.59 6.01
CA VAL A 76 -2.92 -5.31 5.32
C VAL A 76 -4.16 -4.46 5.49
N VAL A 77 -3.98 -3.27 6.05
CA VAL A 77 -5.03 -2.25 6.13
C VAL A 77 -4.63 -1.10 5.23
N TYR A 78 -5.40 -0.85 4.19
CA TYR A 78 -5.28 0.31 3.32
C TYR A 78 -6.26 1.38 3.81
N VAL A 79 -5.74 2.51 4.26
CA VAL A 79 -6.52 3.70 4.59
C VAL A 79 -6.48 4.64 3.39
N ARG A 80 -7.65 5.07 2.91
CA ARG A 80 -7.77 5.96 1.73
C ARG A 80 -7.06 7.29 1.98
N GLY A 81 -6.11 7.66 1.11
CA GLY A 81 -5.55 9.01 1.06
C GLY A 81 -6.42 9.98 0.24
N ASN A 82 -5.99 11.23 0.14
CA ASN A 82 -6.63 12.25 -0.69
C ASN A 82 -6.39 12.04 -2.18
N HIS A 83 -5.31 11.37 -2.57
CA HIS A 83 -5.05 11.04 -3.98
C HIS A 83 -5.68 9.72 -4.43
N ASP A 84 -6.29 8.96 -3.51
CA ASP A 84 -6.79 7.61 -3.74
C ASP A 84 -8.29 7.55 -4.08
N ASP A 85 -8.85 8.58 -4.70
CA ASP A 85 -10.31 8.68 -4.98
C ASP A 85 -10.85 7.49 -5.81
N PHE A 86 -9.99 6.79 -6.56
CA PHE A 86 -10.39 5.58 -7.27
C PHE A 86 -10.82 4.44 -6.34
N LEU A 87 -10.45 4.48 -5.06
CA LEU A 87 -10.85 3.52 -4.05
C LEU A 87 -12.25 3.79 -3.47
N ASP A 88 -12.90 4.91 -3.80
CA ASP A 88 -14.20 5.24 -3.20
C ASP A 88 -15.27 4.18 -3.45
N ASN A 89 -15.29 3.60 -4.65
CA ASN A 89 -16.21 2.51 -5.00
C ASN A 89 -15.84 1.18 -4.33
N ALA A 90 -14.63 1.07 -3.79
CA ALA A 90 -14.10 -0.10 -3.13
C ALA A 90 -14.11 0.05 -1.60
N ILE A 91 -14.69 1.10 -1.02
CA ILE A 91 -14.73 1.29 0.43
C ILE A 91 -16.17 1.18 0.95
N PRO A 92 -16.44 0.34 1.98
CA PRO A 92 -15.50 -0.57 2.63
C PRO A 92 -15.29 -1.86 1.82
N LEU A 93 -14.06 -2.39 1.84
CA LEU A 93 -13.75 -3.73 1.29
C LEU A 93 -12.98 -4.55 2.31
N TYR A 94 -13.41 -5.79 2.49
CA TYR A 94 -12.74 -6.78 3.33
C TYR A 94 -12.62 -8.08 2.53
N ILE A 95 -11.38 -8.45 2.16
CA ILE A 95 -11.12 -9.68 1.42
C ILE A 95 -9.85 -10.33 2.00
N GLY A 96 -10.02 -11.50 2.61
CA GLY A 96 -8.92 -12.23 3.24
C GLY A 96 -8.14 -11.34 4.21
N ASN A 97 -6.83 -11.24 4.00
CA ASN A 97 -5.94 -10.40 4.82
C ASN A 97 -5.92 -8.91 4.40
N LEU A 98 -6.76 -8.45 3.47
CA LEU A 98 -6.83 -7.05 3.04
C LEU A 98 -8.10 -6.38 3.56
N SER A 99 -7.95 -5.19 4.13
CA SER A 99 -9.04 -4.25 4.41
C SER A 99 -8.76 -2.92 3.70
N ILE A 100 -9.77 -2.33 3.06
CA ILE A 100 -9.71 -0.97 2.50
C ILE A 100 -10.79 -0.13 3.17
N VAL A 101 -10.37 0.94 3.84
CA VAL A 101 -11.22 1.73 4.76
C VAL A 101 -10.96 3.23 4.62
N ARG A 102 -11.93 4.06 5.05
CA ARG A 102 -11.73 5.53 5.15
C ARG A 102 -10.95 5.92 6.40
N GLN A 103 -11.12 5.16 7.48
CA GLN A 103 -10.51 5.42 8.77
C GLN A 103 -10.11 4.09 9.40
N TYR A 104 -8.99 4.10 10.12
CA TYR A 104 -8.53 2.97 10.92
C TYR A 104 -8.00 3.50 12.26
N VAL A 105 -8.45 2.90 13.35
CA VAL A 105 -7.91 3.15 14.70
C VAL A 105 -7.01 1.99 15.05
N TYR A 106 -5.76 2.30 15.42
CA TYR A 106 -4.78 1.33 15.84
C TYR A 106 -4.63 1.35 17.36
N GLU A 107 -4.69 0.17 17.97
CA GLU A 107 -4.47 -0.05 19.40
C GLU A 107 -3.36 -1.11 19.56
N SER A 108 -2.38 -0.84 20.41
CA SER A 108 -1.13 -1.60 20.53
C SER A 108 -1.11 -2.62 21.66
#